data_AF-A0A969FNF3-F1
#
_entry.id   AF-A0A969FNF3-F1
#
_cell.length_a   1.000
_cell.length_b   1.000
_cell.length_c   1.000
_cell.angle_alpha   90.00
_cell.angle_beta   90.00
_cell.angle_gamma   90.00
#
_symmetry.space_group_name_H-M   'P 1'
#
loop_
_entity.id
_entity.type
_entity.pdbx_description
1 polymer ?
#
loop_
_entity_poly.entity_id
_entity_poly.type
_entity_poly.pdbx_seq_one_letter_code
_entity_poly.pdbx_strand_id
1 'polypeptide(L)'
;MDREQARDRLSALLDGELGSAEQAQVQAWIARDALLRAEYEDMAAIRRSIAGAFTPPLVAAAEWDDIALQVVSRQGERLGFTFLLPGALALIVGALAAVFASERIALWLRVGLGAMTAGLAFLLASAIAQRVRMRRIERYDEVER
;
A
#
# COMPACT_ATOMS: atom_id res chain seq x y z
N MET A 1 24.16 4.36 -42.00
CA MET A 1 23.09 3.56 -41.39
C MET A 1 22.47 2.70 -42.46
N ASP A 2 22.45 1.40 -42.22
CA ASP A 2 21.88 0.42 -43.15
C ASP A 2 20.38 0.24 -42.93
N ARG A 3 19.68 -0.38 -43.88
CA ARG A 3 18.22 -0.61 -43.82
C ARG A 3 17.80 -1.36 -42.55
N GLU A 4 18.57 -2.36 -42.14
CA GLU A 4 18.29 -3.17 -40.94
C GLU A 4 18.45 -2.35 -39.66
N GLN A 5 19.50 -1.54 -39.58
CA GLN A 5 19.68 -0.59 -38.47
C GLN A 5 18.55 0.44 -38.42
N ALA A 6 18.06 0.90 -39.58
CA ALA A 6 16.91 1.82 -39.62
C ALA A 6 15.63 1.16 -39.10
N ARG A 7 15.44 -0.13 -39.39
CA ARG A 7 14.31 -0.94 -38.90
C ARG A 7 14.34 -1.09 -37.38
N ASP A 8 15.49 -1.44 -36.82
CA ASP A 8 15.67 -1.62 -35.37
C ASP A 8 15.43 -0.32 -34.58
N ARG A 9 15.58 0.84 -35.24
CA ARG A 9 15.35 2.16 -34.63
C ARG A 9 13.93 2.71 -34.81
N LEU A 10 13.02 1.98 -35.44
CA LEU A 10 11.62 2.42 -35.60
C LEU A 10 10.89 2.61 -34.25
N SER A 11 11.10 1.69 -33.29
CA SER A 11 10.50 1.83 -31.95
C SER A 11 11.06 3.04 -31.20
N ALA A 12 12.38 3.19 -31.18
CA ALA A 12 13.06 4.32 -30.54
C ALA A 12 12.63 5.67 -31.17
N LEU A 13 12.34 5.69 -32.48
CA LEU A 13 11.77 6.86 -33.15
C LEU A 13 10.37 7.21 -32.63
N LEU A 14 9.52 6.21 -32.38
CA LEU A 14 8.15 6.40 -31.86
C LEU A 14 8.12 6.83 -30.39
N ASP A 15 9.10 6.38 -29.60
CA ASP A 15 9.24 6.73 -28.19
C ASP A 15 10.00 8.05 -27.98
N GLY A 16 10.65 8.59 -29.03
CA GLY A 16 11.37 9.85 -28.99
C GLY A 16 12.77 9.75 -28.38
N GLU A 17 13.35 8.56 -28.35
CA GLU A 17 14.66 8.29 -27.73
C GLU A 17 15.85 8.54 -28.69
N LEU A 18 15.58 8.79 -29.98
CA LEU A 18 16.61 9.09 -30.96
C LEU A 18 17.10 10.53 -30.88
N GLY A 19 18.42 10.73 -30.98
CA GLY A 19 18.99 12.07 -31.17
C GLY A 19 18.61 12.66 -32.53
N SER A 20 18.66 13.99 -32.65
CA SER A 20 18.22 14.73 -33.85
C SER A 20 18.85 14.27 -35.17
N ALA A 21 20.15 13.97 -35.16
CA ALA A 21 20.88 13.49 -36.34
C ALA A 21 20.51 12.05 -36.73
N GLU A 22 20.15 11.21 -35.76
CA GLU A 22 19.75 9.82 -35.98
C GLU A 22 18.30 9.74 -36.46
N GLN A 23 17.43 10.55 -35.86
CA GLN A 23 16.05 10.73 -36.28
C GLN A 23 15.95 11.14 -37.77
N ALA A 24 16.76 12.10 -38.21
CA ALA A 24 16.77 12.52 -39.62
C ALA A 24 17.19 11.38 -40.57
N GLN A 25 18.15 10.54 -40.15
CA GLN A 25 18.58 9.40 -40.93
C GLN A 25 17.49 8.32 -41.03
N VAL A 26 16.79 8.03 -39.92
CA VAL A 26 15.72 7.00 -39.92
C VAL A 26 14.53 7.48 -40.75
N GLN A 27 14.17 8.76 -40.63
CA GLN A 27 13.12 9.35 -41.47
C GLN A 27 13.47 9.34 -42.96
N ALA A 28 14.74 9.57 -43.32
CA ALA A 28 15.18 9.46 -44.71
C ALA A 28 15.02 8.03 -45.26
N TRP A 29 15.23 7.00 -44.43
CA TRP A 29 14.97 5.60 -44.80
C TRP A 29 13.48 5.30 -44.95
N ILE A 30 12.64 5.75 -44.02
CA ILE A 30 11.17 5.64 -44.09
C ILE A 30 10.62 6.34 -45.36
N ALA A 31 11.23 7.46 -45.77
CA ALA A 31 10.85 8.17 -46.99
C ALA A 31 11.23 7.43 -48.28
N ARG A 32 12.24 6.55 -48.24
CA ARG A 32 12.77 5.85 -49.41
C ARG A 32 12.31 4.40 -49.54
N ASP A 33 11.96 3.74 -48.44
CA ASP A 33 11.57 2.33 -48.41
C ASP A 33 10.09 2.18 -48.01
N ALA A 34 9.28 1.63 -48.92
CA ALA A 34 7.85 1.42 -48.72
C ALA A 34 7.54 0.39 -47.61
N LEU A 35 8.42 -0.61 -47.40
CA LEU A 35 8.23 -1.62 -46.35
C LEU A 35 8.48 -1.02 -44.96
N LEU A 36 9.55 -0.23 -44.81
CA LEU A 36 9.83 0.46 -43.54
C LEU A 36 8.73 1.47 -43.19
N ARG A 37 8.15 2.11 -44.21
CA ARG A 37 6.99 3.00 -44.01
C ARG A 37 5.76 2.26 -43.52
N ALA A 38 5.43 1.11 -44.12
CA ALA A 38 4.31 0.30 -43.68
C ALA A 38 4.49 -0.17 -42.22
N GLU A 39 5.68 -0.66 -41.88
CA GLU A 39 6.00 -1.12 -40.53
C GLU A 39 5.92 0.03 -39.49
N TYR A 40 6.43 1.21 -39.83
CA TYR A 40 6.30 2.40 -38.99
C TYR A 40 4.84 2.82 -38.76
N GLU A 41 4.02 2.83 -39.82
CA GLU A 41 2.60 3.19 -39.72
C GLU A 41 1.81 2.20 -38.86
N ASP A 42 2.10 0.90 -38.99
CA ASP A 42 1.46 -0.16 -38.17
C ASP A 42 1.80 0.04 -36.68
N MET A 43 3.07 0.26 -36.36
CA MET A 43 3.49 0.54 -34.97
C MET A 43 2.89 1.84 -34.44
N ALA A 44 2.84 2.90 -35.26
CA ALA A 44 2.24 4.17 -34.90
C ALA A 44 0.73 4.05 -34.65
N ALA A 45 0.02 3.19 -35.40
CA ALA A 45 -1.39 2.92 -35.22
C ALA A 45 -1.68 2.22 -33.88
N ILE A 46 -0.85 1.23 -33.50
CA ILE A 46 -0.94 0.56 -32.20
C ILE A 46 -0.67 1.54 -31.05
N ARG A 47 0.37 2.38 -31.16
CA ARG A 47 0.65 3.40 -30.14
C ARG A 47 -0.51 4.37 -29.97
N ARG A 48 -1.12 4.80 -31.08
CA ARG A 48 -2.30 5.67 -31.06
C ARG A 48 -3.51 5.01 -30.40
N SER A 49 -3.74 3.72 -30.64
CA SER A 49 -4.87 3.00 -30.01
C SER A 49 -4.69 2.83 -28.50
N ILE A 50 -3.45 2.58 -28.03
CA ILE A 50 -3.14 2.45 -26.60
C ILE A 50 -3.19 3.80 -25.89
N ALA A 51 -2.66 4.87 -26.50
CA ALA A 51 -2.61 6.21 -25.90
C ALA A 51 -4.01 6.77 -25.58
N GLY A 52 -5.03 6.41 -26.36
CA GLY A 52 -6.42 6.79 -26.09
C GLY A 52 -7.12 5.91 -25.03
N ALA A 53 -6.68 4.67 -24.87
CA ALA A 53 -7.30 3.70 -23.96
C ALA A 53 -6.89 3.92 -22.49
N PHE A 54 -5.69 4.46 -22.26
CA PHE A 54 -5.16 4.75 -20.93
C PHE A 54 -5.13 6.26 -20.67
N THR A 55 -6.30 6.87 -20.64
CA THR A 55 -6.44 8.15 -19.93
C THR A 55 -6.73 7.80 -18.47
N PRO A 56 -5.74 7.82 -17.56
CA PRO A 56 -6.05 7.66 -16.15
C PRO A 56 -7.07 8.75 -15.77
N PRO A 57 -8.13 8.41 -15.03
CA PRO A 57 -9.09 9.40 -14.59
C PRO A 57 -8.34 10.51 -13.83
N LEU A 58 -8.72 11.77 -14.03
CA LEU A 58 -8.23 12.85 -13.19
C LEU A 58 -8.68 12.57 -11.75
N VAL A 59 -7.76 12.05 -10.94
CA VAL A 59 -7.93 11.87 -9.50
C VAL A 59 -8.11 13.26 -8.91
N ALA A 60 -9.27 13.49 -8.29
CA ALA A 60 -9.56 14.79 -7.69
C ALA A 60 -8.58 15.06 -6.54
N ALA A 61 -8.21 16.32 -6.31
CA ALA A 61 -7.27 16.69 -5.24
C ALA A 61 -7.70 16.15 -3.86
N ALA A 62 -9.01 16.05 -3.61
CA ALA A 62 -9.56 15.49 -2.37
C ALA A 62 -9.27 13.99 -2.18
N GLU A 63 -9.14 13.21 -3.25
CA GLU A 63 -8.82 11.78 -3.18
C GLU A 63 -7.34 11.54 -2.82
N TRP A 64 -6.46 12.50 -3.13
CA TRP A 64 -5.05 12.44 -2.75
C TRP A 64 -4.84 12.60 -1.24
N ASP A 65 -5.62 13.46 -0.59
CA ASP A 65 -5.56 13.68 0.86
C ASP A 65 -6.00 12.43 1.63
N ASP A 66 -7.06 11.76 1.17
CA ASP A 66 -7.52 10.50 1.76
C ASP A 66 -6.49 9.38 1.62
N ILE A 67 -5.83 9.28 0.47
CA ILE A 67 -4.75 8.30 0.26
C ILE A 67 -3.55 8.61 1.17
N ALA A 68 -3.17 9.88 1.29
CA ALA A 68 -2.06 10.30 2.15
C ALA A 68 -2.33 9.98 3.63
N LEU A 69 -3.56 10.24 4.11
CA LEU A 69 -3.99 9.91 5.48
C LEU A 69 -3.97 8.40 5.75
N GLN A 70 -4.35 7.56 4.78
CA GLN A 70 -4.32 6.11 4.93
C GLN A 70 -2.89 5.53 4.96
N VAL A 71 -1.94 6.13 4.23
CA VAL A 71 -0.55 5.66 4.20
C VAL A 71 0.21 6.05 5.48
N VAL A 72 -0.01 7.26 5.98
CA VAL A 72 0.64 7.75 7.22
C VAL A 72 0.13 7.03 8.46
N SER A 73 -1.18 6.76 8.55
CA SER A 73 -1.76 6.02 9.69
C SER A 73 -1.26 4.57 9.77
N ARG A 74 -1.16 3.85 8.65
CA ARG A 74 -0.78 2.43 8.64
C ARG A 74 0.67 2.15 9.04
N GLN A 75 1.61 3.06 8.78
CA GLN A 75 3.02 2.84 9.14
C GLN A 75 3.38 3.35 10.55
N GLY A 76 2.80 4.49 10.98
CA GLY A 76 3.04 5.03 12.32
C GLY A 76 2.44 4.19 13.43
N GLU A 77 1.24 3.64 13.22
CA GLU A 77 0.53 2.88 14.25
C GLU A 77 1.27 1.60 14.65
N ARG A 78 1.85 0.86 13.68
CA ARG A 78 2.50 -0.44 13.98
C ARG A 78 3.74 -0.29 14.87
N LEU A 79 4.57 0.71 14.62
CA LEU A 79 5.77 0.95 15.45
C LEU A 79 5.40 1.48 16.83
N GLY A 80 4.43 2.40 16.92
CA GLY A 80 3.92 2.90 18.20
C GLY A 80 3.35 1.78 19.06
N PHE A 81 2.47 0.94 18.51
CA PHE A 81 1.87 -0.16 19.27
C PHE A 81 2.87 -1.24 19.69
N THR A 82 3.94 -1.46 18.93
CA THR A 82 4.94 -2.51 19.25
C THR A 82 5.70 -2.19 20.54
N PHE A 83 5.98 -0.92 20.84
CA PHE A 83 6.68 -0.53 22.09
C PHE A 83 5.72 -0.05 23.19
N LEU A 84 4.67 0.69 22.82
CA LEU A 84 3.75 1.27 23.78
C LEU A 84 2.96 0.20 24.55
N LEU A 85 2.50 -0.83 23.84
CA LEU A 85 1.63 -1.86 24.42
C LEU A 85 2.36 -2.76 25.43
N PRO A 86 3.55 -3.33 25.14
CA PRO A 86 4.31 -4.06 26.15
C PRO A 86 4.82 -3.16 27.27
N GLY A 87 5.20 -1.90 26.97
CA GLY A 87 5.62 -0.94 28.01
C GLY A 87 4.49 -0.61 28.99
N ALA A 88 3.30 -0.29 28.48
CA ALA A 88 2.12 -0.04 29.29
C ALA A 88 1.75 -1.28 30.13
N LEU A 89 1.80 -2.48 29.53
CA LEU A 89 1.54 -3.72 30.25
C LEU A 89 2.55 -3.95 31.38
N ALA A 90 3.84 -3.74 31.12
CA ALA A 90 4.89 -3.88 32.13
C ALA A 90 4.69 -2.91 33.31
N LEU A 91 4.29 -1.65 33.04
CA LEU A 91 3.99 -0.67 34.09
C LEU A 91 2.78 -1.09 34.93
N ILE A 92 1.69 -1.55 34.30
CA ILE A 92 0.49 -2.01 35.00
C ILE A 92 0.82 -3.22 35.89
N VAL A 93 1.53 -4.21 35.34
CA VAL A 93 1.93 -5.42 36.09
C VAL A 93 2.88 -5.07 37.22
N GLY A 94 3.87 -4.20 36.97
CA GLY A 94 4.82 -3.74 37.98
C GLY A 94 4.13 -2.97 39.13
N ALA A 95 3.19 -2.08 38.80
CA ALA A 95 2.41 -1.36 39.80
C ALA A 95 1.54 -2.31 40.65
N LEU A 96 0.89 -3.29 40.02
CA LEU A 96 0.14 -4.32 40.74
C LEU A 96 1.06 -5.13 41.66
N ALA A 97 2.19 -5.62 41.15
CA ALA A 97 3.16 -6.38 41.94
C ALA A 97 3.66 -5.57 43.15
N ALA A 98 3.96 -4.28 42.97
CA ALA A 98 4.37 -3.40 44.06
C ALA A 98 3.27 -3.23 45.12
N VAL A 99 2.01 -3.11 44.71
CA VAL A 99 0.86 -3.04 45.64
C VAL A 99 0.69 -4.34 46.42
N PHE A 100 0.85 -5.50 45.75
CA PHE A 100 0.71 -6.79 46.42
C PHE A 100 1.88 -7.11 47.36
N ALA A 101 3.10 -6.70 47.02
CA ALA A 101 4.30 -6.88 47.84
C ALA A 101 4.39 -5.90 49.03
N SER A 102 3.71 -4.75 48.97
CA SER A 102 3.78 -3.74 50.03
C SER A 102 2.97 -4.13 51.26
N GLU A 103 3.65 -4.41 52.38
CA GLU A 103 3.02 -4.69 53.68
C GLU A 103 2.19 -3.52 54.24
N ARG A 104 2.45 -2.30 53.77
CA ARG A 104 1.78 -1.08 54.26
C ARG A 104 0.31 -0.98 53.84
N ILE A 105 -0.10 -1.72 52.82
CA ILE A 105 -1.46 -1.63 52.25
C ILE A 105 -2.35 -2.66 52.95
N ALA A 106 -3.50 -2.21 53.45
CA ALA A 106 -4.47 -3.07 54.13
C ALA A 106 -4.92 -4.23 53.20
N LEU A 107 -5.08 -5.42 53.78
CA LEU A 107 -5.41 -6.65 53.03
C LEU A 107 -6.67 -6.49 52.17
N TRP A 108 -7.72 -5.88 52.73
CA TRP A 108 -8.99 -5.69 52.02
C TRP A 108 -8.87 -4.81 50.77
N LEU A 109 -7.98 -3.81 50.78
CA LEU A 109 -7.67 -2.99 49.60
C LEU A 109 -6.98 -3.81 48.52
N ARG A 110 -6.06 -4.71 48.89
CA ARG A 110 -5.38 -5.60 47.92
C ARG A 110 -6.36 -6.58 47.28
N VAL A 111 -7.25 -7.15 48.09
CA VAL A 111 -8.32 -8.05 47.61
C VAL A 111 -9.28 -7.30 46.69
N GLY A 112 -9.74 -6.10 47.09
CA GLY A 112 -10.62 -5.28 46.26
C GLY A 112 -9.97 -4.86 44.93
N LEU A 113 -8.72 -4.41 44.97
CA LEU A 113 -7.97 -4.04 43.76
C LEU A 113 -7.73 -5.25 42.86
N GLY A 114 -7.40 -6.41 43.44
CA GLY A 114 -7.22 -7.66 42.72
C GLY A 114 -8.50 -8.14 42.04
N ALA A 115 -9.64 -8.06 42.73
CA ALA A 115 -10.93 -8.40 42.14
C ALA A 115 -11.30 -7.46 40.99
N MET A 116 -11.06 -6.16 41.14
CA MET A 116 -11.33 -5.15 40.11
C MET A 116 -10.45 -5.37 38.86
N THR A 117 -9.15 -5.62 39.05
CA THR A 117 -8.23 -5.84 37.92
C THR A 117 -8.50 -7.16 37.21
N ALA A 118 -8.81 -8.22 37.96
CA ALA A 118 -9.21 -9.52 37.39
C ALA A 118 -10.51 -9.39 36.57
N GLY A 119 -11.52 -8.68 37.10
CA GLY A 119 -12.77 -8.43 36.38
C GLY A 119 -12.55 -7.66 35.08
N LEU A 120 -11.72 -6.61 35.11
CA LEU A 120 -11.37 -5.86 33.90
C LEU A 120 -10.62 -6.70 32.87
N ALA A 121 -9.64 -7.50 33.32
CA ALA A 121 -8.90 -8.42 32.45
C ALA A 121 -9.84 -9.45 31.79
N PHE A 122 -10.81 -9.97 32.55
CA PHE A 122 -11.81 -10.90 32.04
C PHE A 122 -12.71 -10.26 30.98
N LEU A 123 -13.20 -9.03 31.22
CA LEU A 123 -14.02 -8.29 30.25
C LEU A 123 -13.24 -8.02 28.95
N LEU A 124 -11.98 -7.60 29.07
CA LEU A 124 -11.09 -7.40 27.92
C LEU A 124 -10.87 -8.70 27.13
N ALA A 125 -10.57 -9.80 27.82
CA ALA A 125 -10.38 -11.11 27.19
C ALA A 125 -11.66 -11.57 26.48
N SER A 126 -12.84 -11.34 27.08
CA SER A 126 -14.14 -11.65 26.47
C SER A 126 -14.37 -10.84 25.20
N ALA A 127 -14.15 -9.52 25.24
CA ALA A 127 -14.29 -8.65 24.08
C ALA A 127 -13.32 -9.03 22.95
N ILE A 128 -12.07 -9.37 23.28
CA ILE A 128 -11.08 -9.85 22.30
C ILE A 128 -11.55 -11.19 21.70
N ALA A 129 -12.00 -12.14 22.52
CA ALA A 129 -12.49 -13.43 22.05
C ALA A 129 -13.70 -13.27 21.12
N GLN A 130 -14.64 -12.38 21.45
CA GLN A 130 -15.78 -12.03 20.59
C GLN A 130 -15.31 -11.44 19.26
N ARG A 131 -14.37 -10.48 19.28
CA ARG A 131 -13.83 -9.85 18.07
C ARG A 131 -13.10 -10.86 17.17
N VAL A 132 -12.32 -11.77 17.77
CA VAL A 132 -11.64 -12.85 17.03
C VAL A 132 -12.64 -13.83 16.42
N ARG A 133 -13.73 -14.15 17.12
CA ARG A 133 -14.82 -14.98 16.57
C ARG A 133 -15.54 -14.29 15.41
N MET A 134 -15.91 -13.02 15.54
CA MET A 134 -16.56 -12.26 14.47
C MET A 134 -15.71 -12.21 13.20
N ARG A 135 -14.40 -11.95 13.33
CA ARG A 135 -13.47 -11.97 12.18
C ARG A 135 -13.40 -13.31 11.45
N ARG A 136 -13.69 -14.43 12.12
CA ARG A 136 -13.74 -15.75 11.47
C ARG A 136 -15.03 -15.99 10.71
N ILE A 137 -16.13 -15.35 11.12
CA ILE A 137 -17.47 -15.56 10.54
C ILE A 137 -17.71 -14.63 9.35
N GLU A 138 -17.19 -13.40 9.37
CA GLU A 138 -17.33 -12.42 8.27
C GLU A 138 -16.60 -12.79 6.97
N ARG A 139 -15.83 -13.89 6.92
CA ARG A 139 -15.10 -14.32 5.71
C ARG A 139 -16.01 -14.95 4.63
N TYR A 140 -17.33 -14.92 4.79
CA TYR A 140 -18.28 -15.54 3.85
C TYR A 140 -19.26 -14.57 3.16
N ASP A 141 -19.15 -13.26 3.37
CA ASP A 141 -20.09 -12.27 2.77
C ASP A 141 -19.62 -11.63 1.45
N GLU A 142 -18.54 -12.10 0.82
CA GLU A 142 -18.10 -11.62 -0.51
C GLU A 142 -18.77 -12.37 -1.70
N VAL A 143 -19.98 -12.89 -1.53
CA VAL A 143 -20.74 -13.53 -2.63
C VAL A 143 -22.17 -12.95 -2.75
N GLU A 144 -22.27 -11.73 -3.30
CA GLU A 144 -23.47 -11.23 -4.01
C GLU A 144 -22.98 -10.57 -5.31
N ARG A 145 -23.06 -11.29 -6.43
CA ARG A 145 -24.12 -11.27 -7.48
C ARG A 145 -24.16 -10.02 -8.35
#